data_AF-A0A932XF63-F1
#
_entry.id   AF-A0A932XF63-F1
#
_cell.length_a   1.000
_cell.length_b   1.000
_cell.length_c   1.000
_cell.angle_alpha   90.00
_cell.angle_beta   90.00
_cell.angle_gamma   90.00
#
_symmetry.space_group_name_H-M   'P 1'
#
loop_
_entity.id
_entity.type
_entity.pdbx_description
1 polymer ?
#
loop_
_entity_poly.entity_id
_entity_poly.type
_entity_poly.pdbx_seq_one_letter_code
_entity_poly.pdbx_strand_id
1 'polypeptide(L)'
;MTAASDAESLFQAYLEAEAAGRYQQAFDYLEQLELRHPDYRDVQRRRQQYLELGYRHGQSLLPPPAHVHLADPPVPQPPARRGWSTGTVVLVSCAGCLGLSAIVAVVLLYAVTTAVTSVSNRIANAVESGEAQTVAEGILGAVATATGGGAESNRAPGGPPRPTATPVEREMPTDPPRSLKYADLEITAKKGTISNRLPGELPRYRSDGATLELTLAAVNPTAESARIDAGQLQLKLQDGSIHRAPLNIGVQARDSVDTRIRFEVPLTATWTGAQLTIDQLGKEPGVLPLDGPVPAKQFPAKLAGGAEVSVPTPPVTYKLIDVAVDLDGAGTRAPVGTWFVIFGVLASNRDNRLDAFVGPGSFRLFVDGTPMTHQRLNPAAEAVGAGRSKEFRVTFTIPAATNSVELELGEADKGAKRIPVDLKTAKP
;
A
#
# COMPACT_ATOMS: atom_id res chain seq x y z
N MET A 1 22.60 -40.53 -10.29
CA MET A 1 21.67 -39.50 -10.79
C MET A 1 22.36 -38.17 -10.58
N THR A 2 22.38 -37.31 -11.60
CA THR A 2 23.14 -36.04 -11.54
C THR A 2 22.27 -34.98 -10.85
N ALA A 3 22.88 -34.02 -10.15
CA ALA A 3 22.13 -32.93 -9.50
C ALA A 3 21.19 -32.18 -10.47
N ALA A 4 21.51 -32.18 -11.77
CA ALA A 4 20.66 -31.62 -12.82
C ALA A 4 19.40 -32.45 -13.11
N SER A 5 19.43 -33.79 -12.99
CA SER A 5 18.24 -34.63 -13.19
C SER A 5 17.21 -34.47 -12.08
N ASP A 6 17.68 -34.17 -10.87
CA ASP A 6 16.82 -34.06 -9.68
C ASP A 6 16.11 -32.70 -9.63
N ALA A 7 16.78 -31.62 -10.03
CA ALA A 7 16.17 -30.28 -10.17
C ALA A 7 15.05 -30.27 -11.21
N GLU A 8 15.29 -30.88 -12.38
CA GLU A 8 14.31 -30.94 -13.46
C GLU A 8 13.06 -31.75 -13.05
N SER A 9 13.26 -32.85 -12.33
CA SER A 9 12.15 -33.67 -11.82
C SER A 9 11.31 -32.91 -10.79
N LEU A 10 11.93 -32.16 -9.88
CA LEU A 10 11.22 -31.34 -8.90
C LEU A 10 10.49 -30.17 -9.54
N PHE A 11 11.09 -29.54 -10.57
CA PHE A 11 10.46 -28.46 -11.30
C PHE A 11 9.26 -28.94 -12.12
N GLN A 12 9.33 -30.12 -12.73
CA GLN A 12 8.16 -30.73 -13.38
C GLN A 12 7.05 -31.08 -12.39
N ALA A 13 7.39 -31.63 -11.23
CA ALA A 13 6.40 -31.93 -10.18
C ALA A 13 5.70 -30.65 -9.68
N TYR A 14 6.42 -29.53 -9.60
CA TYR A 14 5.85 -28.21 -9.33
C TYR A 14 4.84 -27.79 -10.41
N LEU A 15 5.21 -27.86 -11.70
CA LEU A 15 4.33 -27.47 -12.81
C LEU A 15 3.05 -28.32 -12.86
N GLU A 16 3.16 -29.62 -12.60
CA GLU A 16 2.01 -30.52 -12.53
C GLU A 16 1.08 -30.23 -11.34
N ALA A 17 1.64 -29.88 -10.18
CA ALA A 17 0.87 -29.50 -9.00
C ALA A 17 0.13 -28.16 -9.23
N GLU A 18 0.79 -27.18 -9.84
CA GLU A 18 0.23 -25.88 -10.22
C GLU A 18 -0.90 -26.03 -11.24
N ALA A 19 -0.69 -26.79 -12.32
CA ALA A 19 -1.70 -27.04 -13.34
C ALA A 19 -2.94 -27.77 -12.79
N ALA A 20 -2.76 -28.59 -11.75
CA ALA A 20 -3.84 -29.28 -11.04
C ALA A 20 -4.51 -28.44 -9.94
N GLY A 21 -4.10 -27.18 -9.73
CA GLY A 21 -4.63 -26.31 -8.67
C GLY A 21 -4.26 -26.74 -7.24
N ARG A 22 -3.23 -27.59 -7.08
CA ARG A 22 -2.74 -28.08 -5.77
C ARG A 22 -1.68 -27.14 -5.20
N TYR A 23 -2.09 -25.92 -4.86
CA TYR A 23 -1.16 -24.82 -4.55
C TYR A 23 -0.24 -25.08 -3.34
N GLN A 24 -0.70 -25.77 -2.29
CA GLN A 24 0.16 -26.17 -1.18
C GLN A 24 1.30 -27.09 -1.65
N GLN A 25 0.95 -28.11 -2.43
CA GLN A 25 1.93 -29.08 -2.94
C GLN A 25 2.92 -28.42 -3.91
N ALA A 26 2.45 -27.46 -4.72
CA ALA A 26 3.31 -26.65 -5.59
C ALA A 26 4.29 -25.79 -4.77
N PHE A 27 3.83 -25.21 -3.65
CA PHE A 27 4.69 -24.45 -2.73
C PHE A 27 5.77 -25.34 -2.08
N ASP A 28 5.41 -26.53 -1.62
CA ASP A 28 6.35 -27.48 -1.01
C ASP A 28 7.45 -27.91 -2.00
N TYR A 29 7.14 -28.06 -3.29
CA TYR A 29 8.14 -28.33 -4.34
C TYR A 29 9.06 -27.14 -4.59
N LEU A 30 8.55 -25.90 -4.55
CA LEU A 30 9.37 -24.69 -4.66
C LEU A 30 10.33 -24.54 -3.46
N GLU A 31 9.89 -24.88 -2.26
CA GLU A 31 10.74 -24.87 -1.06
C GLU A 31 11.87 -25.92 -1.15
N GLN A 32 11.56 -27.12 -1.64
CA GLN A 32 12.57 -28.15 -1.89
C GLN A 32 13.56 -27.75 -2.99
N LEU A 33 13.10 -27.07 -4.04
CA LEU A 33 13.97 -26.53 -5.09
C LEU A 33 14.89 -25.44 -4.56
N GLU A 34 14.38 -24.50 -3.74
CA GLU A 34 15.18 -23.43 -3.14
C GLU A 34 16.24 -23.99 -2.18
N LEU A 35 15.88 -24.98 -1.37
CA LEU A 35 16.80 -25.62 -0.42
C LEU A 35 17.96 -26.35 -1.13
N ARG A 36 17.68 -26.97 -2.29
CA ARG A 36 18.67 -27.76 -3.04
C ARG A 36 19.43 -26.95 -4.09
N HIS A 37 18.84 -25.86 -4.57
CA HIS A 37 19.37 -25.03 -5.66
C HIS A 37 19.13 -23.53 -5.38
N PRO A 38 19.82 -22.94 -4.38
CA PRO A 38 19.57 -21.57 -3.94
C PRO A 38 19.85 -20.50 -5.04
N ASP A 39 20.64 -20.84 -6.06
CA ASP A 39 21.01 -19.93 -7.15
C ASP A 39 19.89 -19.74 -8.21
N TYR A 40 18.80 -20.53 -8.13
CA TYR A 40 17.70 -20.47 -9.10
C TYR A 40 16.76 -19.29 -8.81
N ARG A 41 17.10 -18.11 -9.33
CA ARG A 41 16.33 -16.86 -9.15
C ARG A 41 14.85 -16.96 -9.55
N ASP A 42 14.52 -17.80 -10.53
CA ASP A 42 13.14 -17.99 -10.98
C ASP A 42 12.29 -18.77 -9.95
N VAL A 43 12.91 -19.66 -9.16
CA VAL A 43 12.25 -20.38 -8.06
C VAL A 43 11.91 -19.42 -6.93
N GLN A 44 12.86 -18.55 -6.55
CA GLN A 44 12.64 -17.52 -5.53
C GLN A 44 11.51 -16.56 -5.91
N ARG A 45 11.48 -16.11 -7.18
CA ARG A 45 10.42 -15.24 -7.69
C ARG A 45 9.05 -15.89 -7.66
N ARG A 46 8.94 -17.15 -8.11
CA ARG A 46 7.67 -17.91 -8.09
C ARG A 46 7.20 -18.20 -6.67
N ARG A 47 8.11 -18.50 -5.74
CA ARG A 47 7.77 -18.68 -4.33
C ARG A 47 7.19 -17.41 -3.70
N GLN A 48 7.77 -16.25 -3.99
CA GLN A 48 7.21 -14.96 -3.56
C GLN A 48 5.81 -14.72 -4.13
N GLN A 49 5.57 -15.05 -5.40
CA GLN A 49 4.23 -14.96 -6.00
C GLN A 49 3.21 -15.88 -5.31
N TYR A 50 3.62 -17.09 -4.88
CA TYR A 50 2.75 -17.99 -4.13
C TYR A 50 2.45 -17.51 -2.72
N LEU A 51 3.42 -16.89 -2.04
CA LEU A 51 3.18 -16.24 -0.76
C LEU A 51 2.15 -15.11 -0.94
N GLU A 52 2.34 -14.24 -1.93
CA GLU A 52 1.38 -13.17 -2.26
C GLU A 52 -0.03 -13.70 -2.62
N LEU A 53 -0.14 -14.84 -3.31
CA LEU A 53 -1.41 -15.48 -3.69
C LEU A 53 -2.09 -16.21 -2.52
N GLY A 54 -1.34 -16.92 -1.67
CA GLY A 54 -1.86 -17.56 -0.45
C GLY A 54 -2.51 -16.54 0.49
N TYR A 55 -1.91 -15.34 0.59
CA TYR A 55 -2.48 -14.21 1.32
C TYR A 55 -3.79 -13.67 0.72
N ARG A 56 -4.00 -13.76 -0.61
CA ARG A 56 -5.26 -13.32 -1.25
C ARG A 56 -6.42 -14.32 -1.05
N HIS A 57 -6.13 -15.60 -0.87
CA HIS A 57 -7.14 -16.65 -0.76
C HIS A 57 -7.43 -17.10 0.68
N GLY A 58 -6.84 -16.47 1.69
CA GLY A 58 -7.11 -16.76 3.10
C GLY A 58 -6.64 -18.15 3.55
N GLN A 59 -5.75 -18.80 2.80
CA GLN A 59 -5.10 -20.05 3.20
C GLN A 59 -3.75 -19.71 3.84
N SER A 60 -3.64 -19.98 5.15
CA SER A 60 -2.47 -19.72 5.96
C SER A 60 -1.33 -20.68 5.59
N LEU A 61 -0.44 -20.27 4.68
CA LEU A 61 0.87 -20.88 4.50
C LEU A 61 1.77 -20.35 5.63
N LEU A 62 2.30 -21.25 6.48
CA LEU A 62 3.02 -20.94 7.72
C LEU A 62 4.21 -19.97 7.55
N PRO A 63 4.59 -19.19 8.59
CA PRO A 63 5.73 -18.29 8.54
C PRO A 63 7.08 -19.05 8.63
N PRO A 64 8.15 -18.60 7.93
CA PRO A 64 9.45 -19.26 7.97
C PRO A 64 10.25 -18.94 9.25
N PRO A 65 11.13 -19.85 9.72
CA PRO A 65 12.09 -19.57 10.79
C PRO A 65 13.26 -18.73 10.28
N ALA A 66 13.77 -17.85 11.15
CA ALA A 66 14.86 -16.94 10.86
C ALA A 66 16.21 -17.68 10.70
N HIS A 67 16.90 -17.48 9.57
CA HIS A 67 18.30 -17.85 9.42
C HIS A 67 19.19 -16.71 8.92
N VAL A 68 20.43 -16.81 9.39
CA VAL A 68 21.53 -15.84 9.43
C VAL A 68 22.16 -15.66 8.04
N HIS A 69 22.35 -14.41 7.61
CA HIS A 69 23.09 -14.09 6.37
C HIS A 69 24.60 -14.26 6.57
N LEU A 70 25.20 -15.18 5.81
CA LEU A 70 26.62 -15.16 5.45
C LEU A 70 26.80 -14.33 4.16
N ALA A 71 27.87 -13.54 4.12
CA ALA A 71 28.15 -12.59 3.04
C ALA A 71 28.73 -13.26 1.79
N ASP A 72 28.26 -12.84 0.61
CA ASP A 72 28.79 -13.27 -0.69
C ASP A 72 30.03 -12.47 -1.13
N PRO A 73 31.01 -13.10 -1.81
CA PRO A 73 32.15 -12.42 -2.43
C PRO A 73 31.80 -11.78 -3.79
N PRO A 74 32.61 -10.80 -4.29
CA PRO A 74 32.25 -9.99 -5.44
C PRO A 74 32.47 -10.70 -6.79
N VAL A 75 31.53 -10.51 -7.72
CA VAL A 75 31.57 -11.00 -9.10
C VAL A 75 32.20 -9.95 -10.03
N PRO A 76 33.10 -10.33 -10.97
CA PRO A 76 33.71 -9.40 -11.93
C PRO A 76 32.78 -9.04 -13.10
N GLN A 77 32.80 -7.78 -13.53
CA GLN A 77 32.01 -7.28 -14.66
C GLN A 77 32.66 -7.58 -16.03
N PRO A 78 31.89 -7.89 -17.08
CA PRO A 78 32.40 -7.97 -18.45
C PRO A 78 32.35 -6.59 -19.17
N PRO A 79 33.18 -6.39 -20.21
CA PRO A 79 33.40 -5.08 -20.81
C PRO A 79 32.32 -4.69 -21.84
N ALA A 80 32.15 -3.38 -21.97
CA ALA A 80 31.19 -2.71 -22.84
C ALA A 80 31.41 -2.98 -24.34
N ARG A 81 30.30 -3.15 -25.08
CA ARG A 81 30.27 -3.04 -26.56
C ARG A 81 29.24 -2.01 -27.04
N ARG A 82 29.68 -1.18 -27.98
CA ARG A 82 28.92 -0.25 -28.83
C ARG A 82 28.30 -0.97 -30.04
N GLY A 83 27.18 -0.45 -30.55
CA GLY A 83 26.92 -0.35 -32.00
C GLY A 83 25.66 -1.03 -32.58
N TRP A 84 24.64 -0.20 -32.83
CA TRP A 84 23.59 -0.17 -33.89
C TRP A 84 22.87 -1.46 -34.38
N SER A 85 21.52 -1.46 -34.35
CA SER A 85 20.63 -1.17 -35.50
C SER A 85 19.19 -1.68 -35.28
N THR A 86 18.27 -1.07 -36.03
CA THR A 86 16.81 -1.24 -36.15
C THR A 86 16.28 -2.67 -36.26
N GLY A 87 15.15 -2.96 -35.62
CA GLY A 87 14.35 -4.17 -35.82
C GLY A 87 12.96 -4.08 -35.21
N THR A 88 11.96 -4.16 -36.08
CA THR A 88 10.50 -4.28 -35.87
C THR A 88 10.10 -5.21 -34.71
N VAL A 89 9.20 -4.76 -33.83
CA VAL A 89 8.48 -5.65 -32.90
C VAL A 89 7.00 -5.62 -33.23
N VAL A 90 6.50 -6.81 -33.58
CA VAL A 90 5.11 -7.15 -33.83
C VAL A 90 4.38 -7.30 -32.48
N LEU A 91 3.19 -6.69 -32.42
CA LEU A 91 2.14 -6.86 -31.41
C LEU A 91 1.75 -8.32 -31.22
N VAL A 92 1.78 -8.83 -29.98
CA VAL A 92 0.82 -9.84 -29.50
C VAL A 92 0.53 -9.62 -28.02
N SER A 93 -0.76 -9.73 -27.67
CA SER A 93 -1.33 -9.86 -26.32
C SER A 93 -1.68 -8.59 -25.54
N CYS A 94 -2.76 -7.94 -25.98
CA CYS A 94 -3.76 -7.32 -25.08
C CYS A 94 -5.12 -7.13 -25.78
N ALA A 95 -5.55 -8.11 -26.59
CA ALA A 95 -6.85 -8.06 -27.30
C ALA A 95 -7.95 -8.94 -26.64
N GLY A 96 -7.60 -9.79 -25.68
CA GLY A 96 -8.55 -10.74 -25.06
C GLY A 96 -9.57 -10.11 -24.11
N CYS A 97 -9.22 -9.03 -23.42
CA CYS A 97 -10.10 -8.43 -22.41
C CYS A 97 -11.03 -7.34 -22.95
N LEU A 98 -10.69 -6.72 -24.09
CA LEU A 98 -11.58 -5.76 -24.78
C LEU A 98 -12.57 -6.43 -25.73
N GLY A 99 -12.26 -7.64 -26.21
CA GLY A 99 -13.18 -8.42 -27.05
C GLY A 99 -14.43 -8.89 -26.31
N LEU A 100 -14.30 -9.34 -25.06
CA LEU A 100 -15.43 -9.86 -24.29
C LEU A 100 -16.42 -8.76 -23.86
N SER A 101 -15.96 -7.54 -23.53
CA SER A 101 -16.88 -6.44 -23.22
C SER A 101 -17.61 -5.92 -24.46
N ALA A 102 -16.93 -5.88 -25.61
CA ALA A 102 -17.54 -5.48 -26.88
C ALA A 102 -18.57 -6.52 -27.37
N ILE A 103 -18.29 -7.82 -27.21
CA ILE A 103 -19.24 -8.88 -27.58
C ILE A 103 -20.49 -8.84 -26.70
N VAL A 104 -20.34 -8.63 -25.37
CA VAL A 104 -21.51 -8.49 -24.48
C VAL A 104 -22.32 -7.24 -24.84
N ALA A 105 -21.68 -6.12 -25.14
CA ALA A 105 -22.36 -4.90 -25.56
C ALA A 105 -23.09 -5.07 -26.91
N VAL A 106 -22.48 -5.75 -27.89
CA VAL A 106 -23.08 -6.01 -29.20
C VAL A 106 -24.23 -7.00 -29.08
N VAL A 107 -24.13 -8.05 -28.25
CA VAL A 107 -25.23 -9.00 -28.02
C VAL A 107 -26.40 -8.33 -27.31
N LEU A 108 -26.14 -7.46 -26.32
CA LEU A 108 -27.20 -6.66 -25.69
C LEU A 108 -27.85 -5.69 -26.68
N LEU A 109 -27.04 -5.00 -27.49
CA LEU A 109 -27.56 -4.05 -28.48
C LEU A 109 -28.38 -4.77 -29.56
N TYR A 110 -27.97 -5.96 -29.97
CA TYR A 110 -28.69 -6.80 -30.94
C TYR A 110 -29.99 -7.36 -30.37
N ALA A 111 -30.00 -7.79 -29.11
CA ALA A 111 -31.21 -8.24 -28.42
C ALA A 111 -32.23 -7.10 -28.24
N VAL A 112 -31.76 -5.90 -27.92
CA VAL A 112 -32.62 -4.72 -27.80
C VAL A 112 -33.15 -4.28 -29.16
N THR A 113 -32.32 -4.24 -30.20
CA THR A 113 -32.80 -3.86 -31.54
C THR A 113 -33.77 -4.88 -32.11
N THR A 114 -33.53 -6.19 -31.99
CA THR A 114 -34.49 -7.21 -32.44
C THR A 114 -35.81 -7.16 -31.67
N ALA A 115 -35.79 -6.88 -30.37
CA ALA A 115 -37.01 -6.66 -29.59
C ALA A 115 -37.78 -5.42 -30.06
N VAL A 116 -37.09 -4.30 -30.30
CA VAL A 116 -37.70 -3.05 -30.78
C VAL A 116 -38.27 -3.22 -32.19
N THR A 117 -37.56 -3.87 -33.10
CA THR A 117 -38.06 -4.11 -34.47
C THR A 117 -39.26 -5.07 -34.47
N SER A 118 -39.25 -6.10 -33.61
CA SER A 118 -40.40 -6.99 -33.41
C SER A 118 -41.63 -6.23 -32.92
N VAL A 119 -41.46 -5.31 -31.97
CA VAL A 119 -42.55 -4.48 -31.44
C VAL A 119 -43.04 -3.49 -32.50
N SER A 120 -42.13 -2.81 -33.23
CA SER A 120 -42.51 -1.89 -34.31
C SER A 120 -43.29 -2.58 -35.44
N ASN A 121 -42.88 -3.78 -35.86
CA ASN A 121 -43.58 -4.52 -36.91
C ASN A 121 -44.97 -5.00 -36.46
N ARG A 122 -45.13 -5.36 -35.17
CA ARG A 122 -46.45 -5.70 -34.61
C ARG A 122 -47.38 -4.50 -34.51
N ILE A 123 -46.84 -3.32 -34.18
CA ILE A 123 -47.62 -2.08 -34.14
C ILE A 123 -48.02 -1.66 -35.56
N ALA A 124 -47.10 -1.72 -36.53
CA ALA A 124 -47.41 -1.39 -37.93
C ALA A 124 -48.54 -2.27 -38.50
N ASN A 125 -48.47 -3.58 -38.28
CA ASN A 125 -49.50 -4.51 -38.74
C ASN A 125 -50.85 -4.33 -38.01
N ALA A 126 -50.84 -3.93 -36.73
CA ALA A 126 -52.06 -3.68 -35.94
C ALA A 126 -52.75 -2.36 -36.32
N VAL A 127 -52.01 -1.39 -36.86
CA VAL A 127 -52.56 -0.12 -37.38
C VAL A 127 -53.29 -0.35 -38.70
N GLU A 128 -52.80 -1.24 -39.56
CA GLU A 128 -53.48 -1.59 -40.81
C GLU A 128 -54.75 -2.44 -40.60
N SER A 129 -54.85 -3.19 -39.50
CA SER A 129 -56.03 -4.02 -39.18
C SER A 129 -57.12 -3.31 -38.38
N GLY A 130 -56.91 -2.06 -37.96
CA GLY A 130 -57.88 -1.30 -37.15
C GLY A 130 -57.94 -1.73 -35.67
N GLU A 131 -57.01 -2.56 -35.19
CA GLU A 131 -56.95 -3.08 -33.81
C GLU A 131 -55.84 -2.42 -32.96
N ALA A 132 -55.31 -1.28 -33.41
CA ALA A 132 -54.15 -0.62 -32.79
C ALA A 132 -54.33 -0.31 -31.30
N GLN A 133 -55.57 -0.05 -30.86
CA GLN A 133 -55.86 0.31 -29.47
C GLN A 133 -55.75 -0.90 -28.52
N THR A 134 -56.15 -2.09 -28.96
CA THR A 134 -56.11 -3.32 -28.15
C THR A 134 -54.69 -3.89 -28.04
N VAL A 135 -53.86 -3.71 -29.09
CA VAL A 135 -52.46 -4.16 -29.09
C VAL A 135 -51.57 -3.23 -28.25
N ALA A 136 -51.84 -1.92 -28.24
CA ALA A 136 -51.13 -0.97 -27.39
C ALA A 136 -51.36 -1.23 -25.89
N GLU A 137 -52.60 -1.54 -25.49
CA GLU A 137 -52.93 -1.90 -24.11
C GLU A 137 -52.30 -3.23 -23.68
N GLY A 138 -52.23 -4.22 -24.59
CA GLY A 138 -51.56 -5.49 -24.32
C GLY A 138 -50.04 -5.38 -24.11
N ILE A 139 -49.37 -4.48 -24.84
CA ILE A 139 -47.91 -4.25 -24.70
C ILE A 139 -47.60 -3.45 -23.42
N LEU A 140 -48.42 -2.45 -23.08
CA LEU A 140 -48.31 -1.73 -21.81
C LEU A 140 -48.56 -2.65 -20.60
N GLY A 141 -49.51 -3.57 -20.71
CA GLY A 141 -49.77 -4.60 -19.69
C GLY A 141 -48.61 -5.58 -19.50
N ALA A 142 -47.95 -6.01 -20.58
CA ALA A 142 -46.80 -6.92 -20.55
C ALA A 142 -45.52 -6.27 -19.98
N VAL A 143 -45.29 -4.98 -20.27
CA VAL A 143 -44.16 -4.22 -19.68
C VAL A 143 -44.41 -3.95 -18.19
N ALA A 144 -45.65 -3.69 -17.79
CA ALA A 144 -46.03 -3.56 -16.38
C ALA A 144 -45.89 -4.89 -15.61
N THR A 145 -46.14 -6.04 -16.23
CA THR A 145 -45.91 -7.36 -15.58
C THR A 145 -44.43 -7.73 -15.50
N ALA A 146 -43.59 -7.27 -16.43
CA ALA A 146 -42.14 -7.50 -16.40
C ALA A 146 -41.37 -6.57 -15.45
N THR A 147 -41.94 -5.41 -15.07
CA THR A 147 -41.32 -4.45 -14.13
C THR A 147 -42.06 -4.32 -12.79
N GLY A 148 -43.25 -4.90 -12.67
CA GLY A 148 -44.12 -4.84 -11.49
C GLY A 148 -44.59 -6.23 -11.06
N GLY A 149 -43.66 -7.17 -10.88
CA GLY A 149 -43.90 -8.45 -10.23
C GLY A 149 -44.07 -8.30 -8.72
N GLY A 150 -45.13 -7.60 -8.31
CA GLY A 150 -45.67 -7.66 -6.96
C GLY A 150 -46.20 -9.07 -6.73
N ALA A 151 -45.36 -9.94 -6.18
CA ALA A 151 -45.84 -11.12 -5.48
C ALA A 151 -46.58 -10.63 -4.22
N GLU A 152 -47.85 -10.29 -4.37
CA GLU A 152 -48.81 -10.34 -3.26
C GLU A 152 -48.94 -11.81 -2.85
N SER A 153 -47.94 -12.22 -2.06
CA SER A 153 -48.05 -13.32 -1.13
C SER A 153 -49.35 -13.14 -0.36
N ASN A 154 -50.29 -14.07 -0.56
CA ASN A 154 -51.35 -14.44 0.38
C ASN A 154 -50.75 -14.70 1.76
N ARG A 155 -50.37 -13.65 2.49
CA ARG A 155 -49.94 -13.70 3.87
C ARG A 155 -51.15 -13.39 4.72
N ALA A 156 -51.59 -14.41 5.47
CA ALA A 156 -52.64 -14.29 6.45
C ALA A 156 -52.46 -13.01 7.31
N PRO A 157 -53.51 -12.22 7.52
CA PRO A 157 -53.48 -11.07 8.41
C PRO A 157 -53.45 -11.61 9.85
N GLY A 158 -52.27 -11.72 10.44
CA GLY A 158 -52.16 -12.22 11.82
C GLY A 158 -50.81 -12.76 12.26
N GLY A 159 -49.78 -12.74 11.41
CA GLY A 159 -48.43 -12.98 11.89
C GLY A 159 -48.04 -11.88 12.90
N PRO A 160 -47.56 -12.21 14.12
CA PRO A 160 -47.11 -11.20 15.06
C PRO A 160 -46.11 -10.27 14.37
N PRO A 161 -46.16 -8.94 14.64
CA PRO A 161 -45.26 -8.00 14.01
C PRO A 161 -43.83 -8.50 14.20
N ARG A 162 -43.14 -8.77 13.08
CA ARG A 162 -41.76 -9.22 13.10
C ARG A 162 -40.99 -8.16 13.89
N PRO A 163 -40.30 -8.51 14.99
CA PRO A 163 -39.71 -7.51 15.86
C PRO A 163 -38.79 -6.62 15.03
N THR A 164 -39.17 -5.35 14.88
CA THR A 164 -38.37 -4.35 14.20
C THR A 164 -37.16 -4.14 15.10
N ALA A 165 -35.98 -4.57 14.66
CA ALA A 165 -34.75 -4.36 15.41
C ALA A 165 -34.63 -2.86 15.76
N THR A 166 -34.27 -2.55 17.01
CA THR A 166 -34.11 -1.18 17.45
C THR A 166 -33.01 -0.49 16.62
N PRO A 167 -33.26 0.69 16.04
CA PRO A 167 -32.25 1.44 15.31
C PRO A 167 -31.05 1.76 16.21
N VAL A 168 -29.85 1.50 15.69
CA VAL A 168 -28.58 1.90 16.28
C VAL A 168 -27.87 2.78 15.28
N GLU A 169 -27.46 3.97 15.71
CA GLU A 169 -26.63 4.91 14.97
C GLU A 169 -25.76 5.68 15.97
N ARG A 170 -24.44 5.55 15.85
CA ARG A 170 -23.47 6.17 16.76
C ARG A 170 -22.33 6.77 15.94
N GLU A 171 -22.23 8.10 15.95
CA GLU A 171 -21.17 8.83 15.27
C GLU A 171 -19.88 8.83 16.11
N MET A 172 -18.74 8.80 15.43
CA MET A 172 -17.41 8.90 16.03
C MET A 172 -17.16 10.36 16.46
N PRO A 173 -16.57 10.60 17.64
CA PRO A 173 -16.09 11.92 18.01
C PRO A 173 -14.98 12.40 17.06
N THR A 174 -15.20 13.52 16.38
CA THR A 174 -14.24 14.10 15.41
C THR A 174 -13.43 15.28 15.96
N ASP A 175 -13.74 15.75 17.17
CA ASP A 175 -13.07 16.88 17.83
C ASP A 175 -12.44 16.41 19.15
N PRO A 176 -11.12 16.62 19.36
CA PRO A 176 -10.14 17.18 18.42
C PRO A 176 -9.87 16.26 17.20
N PRO A 177 -9.40 16.82 16.07
CA PRO A 177 -8.94 16.03 14.93
C PRO A 177 -7.86 15.04 15.33
N ARG A 178 -7.97 13.80 14.83
CA ARG A 178 -7.08 12.68 15.15
C ARG A 178 -6.30 12.31 13.91
N SER A 179 -4.98 12.55 13.92
CA SER A 179 -4.08 12.17 12.84
C SER A 179 -2.86 11.38 13.32
N LEU A 180 -2.35 10.52 12.45
CA LEU A 180 -1.16 9.71 12.63
C LEU A 180 -0.29 9.86 11.38
N LYS A 181 1.03 9.97 11.56
CA LYS A 181 1.98 9.83 10.45
C LYS A 181 2.31 8.34 10.25
N TYR A 182 2.24 7.87 9.00
CA TYR A 182 2.63 6.51 8.63
C TYR A 182 3.11 6.45 7.18
N ALA A 183 4.33 5.96 6.96
CA ALA A 183 5.00 5.92 5.66
C ALA A 183 5.02 7.28 4.93
N ASP A 184 5.29 8.35 5.67
CA ASP A 184 5.24 9.76 5.25
C ASP A 184 3.84 10.30 4.86
N LEU A 185 2.78 9.51 5.02
CA LEU A 185 1.39 9.97 4.90
C LEU A 185 0.89 10.49 6.24
N GLU A 186 0.17 11.60 6.23
CA GLU A 186 -0.67 12.02 7.35
C GLU A 186 -2.06 11.42 7.19
N ILE A 187 -2.40 10.46 8.04
CA ILE A 187 -3.66 9.72 8.03
C ILE A 187 -4.56 10.26 9.13
N THR A 188 -5.73 10.78 8.73
CA THR A 188 -6.69 11.44 9.61
C THR A 188 -8.03 10.70 9.58
N ALA A 189 -8.60 10.39 10.75
CA ALA A 189 -9.96 9.87 10.83
C ALA A 189 -10.97 11.02 10.70
N LYS A 190 -11.63 11.12 9.54
CA LYS A 190 -12.57 12.22 9.22
C LYS A 190 -13.97 11.99 9.77
N LYS A 191 -14.48 10.77 9.64
CA LYS A 191 -15.85 10.41 10.02
C LYS A 191 -15.91 8.93 10.35
N GLY A 192 -16.68 8.56 11.36
CA GLY A 192 -17.02 7.17 11.64
C GLY A 192 -18.49 7.05 12.06
N THR A 193 -19.18 6.01 11.60
CA THR A 193 -20.56 5.71 12.02
C THR A 193 -20.68 4.22 12.32
N ILE A 194 -21.22 3.87 13.49
CA ILE A 194 -21.68 2.50 13.79
C ILE A 194 -23.19 2.48 13.58
N SER A 195 -23.68 1.65 12.65
CA SER A 195 -25.11 1.50 12.41
C SER A 195 -25.53 0.08 12.11
N ASN A 196 -26.71 -0.32 12.59
CA ASN A 196 -27.34 -1.58 12.18
C ASN A 196 -28.31 -1.40 11.00
N ARG A 197 -28.34 -0.22 10.38
CA ARG A 197 -29.14 0.04 9.19
C ARG A 197 -28.59 -0.72 7.98
N LEU A 198 -29.45 -1.45 7.29
CA LEU A 198 -29.13 -2.09 6.02
C LEU A 198 -29.04 -1.04 4.90
N PRO A 199 -28.12 -1.20 3.94
CA PRO A 199 -28.08 -0.37 2.75
C PRO A 199 -29.39 -0.50 1.95
N GLY A 200 -29.99 0.63 1.57
CA GLY A 200 -31.23 0.69 0.80
C GLY A 200 -32.09 1.93 1.11
N GLU A 201 -33.10 2.17 0.28
CA GLU A 201 -34.00 3.34 0.42
C GLU A 201 -34.89 3.25 1.66
N LEU A 202 -35.33 2.05 2.03
CA LEU A 202 -36.19 1.82 3.19
C LEU A 202 -35.38 1.54 4.45
N PRO A 203 -35.72 2.14 5.61
CA PRO A 203 -35.03 1.89 6.87
C PRO A 203 -35.31 0.46 7.34
N ARG A 204 -34.38 -0.44 7.05
CA ARG A 204 -34.36 -1.81 7.57
C ARG A 204 -33.17 -1.95 8.49
N TYR A 205 -33.34 -2.65 9.60
CA TYR A 205 -32.33 -2.77 10.65
C TYR A 205 -32.01 -4.24 10.93
N ARG A 206 -30.72 -4.54 11.10
CA ARG A 206 -30.21 -5.83 11.53
C ARG A 206 -30.33 -5.97 13.04
N SER A 207 -30.75 -7.14 13.49
CA SER A 207 -30.80 -7.51 14.93
C SER A 207 -29.57 -8.29 15.38
N ASP A 208 -28.74 -8.77 14.45
CA ASP A 208 -27.61 -9.68 14.69
C ASP A 208 -26.25 -8.96 14.76
N GLY A 209 -26.18 -7.71 14.31
CA GLY A 209 -24.93 -6.94 14.29
C GLY A 209 -25.11 -5.52 13.76
N ALA A 210 -24.01 -4.77 13.76
CA ALA A 210 -23.90 -3.46 13.15
C ALA A 210 -22.70 -3.43 12.19
N THR A 211 -22.73 -2.46 11.28
CA THR A 211 -21.59 -2.10 10.43
C THR A 211 -20.99 -0.81 10.98
N LEU A 212 -19.68 -0.82 11.21
CA LEU A 212 -18.89 0.39 11.46
C LEU A 212 -18.28 0.82 10.13
N GLU A 213 -18.63 2.02 9.66
CA GLU A 213 -18.04 2.66 8.49
C GLU A 213 -17.12 3.79 8.94
N LEU A 214 -15.86 3.77 8.50
CA LEU A 214 -14.84 4.75 8.84
C LEU A 214 -14.29 5.39 7.56
N THR A 215 -14.22 6.71 7.52
CA THR A 215 -13.57 7.47 6.45
C THR A 215 -12.25 8.02 6.94
N LEU A 216 -11.17 7.59 6.28
CA LEU A 216 -9.81 8.07 6.50
C LEU A 216 -9.42 9.01 5.37
N ALA A 217 -8.75 10.10 5.69
CA ALA A 217 -8.03 10.91 4.72
C ALA A 217 -6.54 10.63 4.84
N ALA A 218 -5.88 10.30 3.73
CA ALA A 218 -4.43 10.20 3.65
C ALA A 218 -3.90 11.38 2.83
N VAL A 219 -3.05 12.20 3.43
CA VAL A 219 -2.41 13.34 2.79
C VAL A 219 -0.91 13.04 2.65
N ASN A 220 -0.36 13.27 1.46
CA ASN A 220 1.08 13.18 1.23
C ASN A 220 1.67 14.58 1.11
N PRO A 221 2.32 15.10 2.16
CA PRO A 221 2.93 16.43 2.13
C PRO A 221 4.25 16.48 1.34
N THR A 222 4.78 15.33 0.91
CA THR A 222 6.12 15.24 0.32
C THR A 222 6.11 15.53 -1.17
N ALA A 223 7.29 15.77 -1.74
CA ALA A 223 7.48 15.99 -3.17
C ALA A 223 7.50 14.69 -4.01
N GLU A 224 7.26 13.54 -3.38
CA GLU A 224 7.27 12.25 -4.05
C GLU A 224 6.04 11.44 -3.67
N SER A 225 5.72 10.40 -4.44
CA SER A 225 4.64 9.48 -4.08
C SER A 225 5.00 8.68 -2.82
N ALA A 226 4.00 8.45 -1.97
CA ALA A 226 4.10 7.58 -0.80
C ALA A 226 3.01 6.50 -0.88
N ARG A 227 3.31 5.31 -0.36
CA ARG A 227 2.39 4.17 -0.46
C ARG A 227 2.47 3.25 0.74
N ILE A 228 1.32 2.68 1.08
CA ILE A 228 1.11 1.60 2.03
C ILE A 228 0.64 0.40 1.20
N ASP A 229 1.55 -0.52 0.90
CA ASP A 229 1.22 -1.77 0.21
C ASP A 229 0.97 -2.87 1.21
N ALA A 230 -0.02 -3.73 0.91
CA ALA A 230 -0.34 -4.92 1.71
C ALA A 230 -0.45 -4.64 3.23
N GLY A 231 -0.93 -3.45 3.59
CA GLY A 231 -1.20 -3.10 4.97
C GLY A 231 -2.44 -3.82 5.49
N GLN A 232 -2.55 -3.91 6.80
CA GLN A 232 -3.72 -4.37 7.51
C GLN A 232 -4.16 -3.29 8.51
N LEU A 233 -5.43 -2.92 8.44
CA LEU A 233 -6.08 -2.16 9.49
C LEU A 233 -6.59 -3.12 10.55
N GLN A 234 -6.31 -2.80 11.81
CA GLN A 234 -6.87 -3.48 12.97
C GLN A 234 -7.66 -2.47 13.80
N LEU A 235 -8.97 -2.61 13.82
CA LEU A 235 -9.85 -1.86 14.71
C LEU A 235 -9.99 -2.63 16.02
N LYS A 236 -9.54 -2.03 17.11
CA LYS A 236 -9.75 -2.52 18.47
C LYS A 236 -10.85 -1.71 19.15
N LEU A 237 -11.86 -2.39 19.69
CA LEU A 237 -12.97 -1.78 20.44
C LEU A 237 -12.78 -1.92 21.96
N GLN A 238 -13.65 -1.28 22.74
CA GLN A 238 -13.61 -1.27 24.20
C GLN A 238 -13.63 -2.67 24.83
N ASP A 239 -14.41 -3.58 24.23
CA ASP A 239 -14.56 -4.97 24.69
C ASP A 239 -13.32 -5.84 24.38
N GLY A 240 -12.31 -5.27 23.74
CA GLY A 240 -11.08 -5.94 23.34
C GLY A 240 -11.19 -6.71 22.02
N SER A 241 -12.35 -6.72 21.37
CA SER A 241 -12.52 -7.31 20.04
C SER A 241 -11.64 -6.61 19.01
N ILE A 242 -11.09 -7.39 18.07
CA ILE A 242 -10.23 -6.91 17.00
C ILE A 242 -10.84 -7.28 15.67
N HIS A 243 -11.13 -6.27 14.85
CA HIS A 243 -11.67 -6.42 13.51
C HIS A 243 -10.61 -6.00 12.50
N ARG A 244 -10.48 -6.73 11.40
CA ARG A 244 -9.39 -6.54 10.43
C ARG A 244 -9.93 -6.21 9.05
N ALA A 245 -9.23 -5.33 8.35
CA ALA A 245 -9.50 -5.02 6.95
C ALA A 245 -8.17 -4.83 6.21
N PRO A 246 -8.05 -5.24 4.92
CA PRO A 246 -6.88 -4.93 4.13
C PRO A 246 -6.78 -3.43 3.88
N LEU A 247 -5.55 -2.93 3.73
CA LEU A 247 -5.23 -1.54 3.41
C LEU A 247 -4.26 -1.50 2.24
N ASN A 248 -4.65 -0.77 1.20
CA ASN A 248 -3.74 -0.39 0.14
C ASN A 248 -4.02 1.07 -0.22
N ILE A 249 -3.07 1.94 0.07
CA ILE A 249 -3.18 3.38 -0.17
C ILE A 249 -1.92 3.83 -0.88
N GLY A 250 -2.07 4.42 -2.07
CA GLY A 250 -1.01 5.15 -2.76
C GLY A 250 -1.44 6.59 -2.96
N VAL A 251 -0.59 7.54 -2.58
CA VAL A 251 -0.87 8.98 -2.71
C VAL A 251 0.28 9.64 -3.44
N GLN A 252 -0.04 10.40 -4.50
CA GLN A 252 0.95 11.12 -5.28
C GLN A 252 1.58 12.26 -4.46
N ALA A 253 2.68 12.80 -4.96
CA ALA A 253 3.35 13.95 -4.36
C ALA A 253 2.37 15.11 -4.15
N ARG A 254 2.33 15.67 -2.93
CA ARG A 254 1.52 16.84 -2.57
C ARG A 254 0.01 16.66 -2.84
N ASP A 255 -0.47 15.43 -2.71
CA ASP A 255 -1.86 15.06 -2.99
C ASP A 255 -2.56 14.46 -1.75
N SER A 256 -3.86 14.18 -1.88
CA SER A 256 -4.66 13.55 -0.83
C SER A 256 -5.71 12.60 -1.39
N VAL A 257 -6.06 11.56 -0.62
CA VAL A 257 -7.12 10.62 -0.95
C VAL A 257 -7.97 10.31 0.26
N ASP A 258 -9.29 10.18 0.06
CA ASP A 258 -10.21 9.68 1.07
C ASP A 258 -10.50 8.19 0.82
N THR A 259 -10.40 7.37 1.87
CA THR A 259 -10.65 5.93 1.84
C THR A 259 -11.72 5.57 2.86
N ARG A 260 -12.73 4.83 2.41
CA ARG A 260 -13.82 4.34 3.27
C ARG A 260 -13.61 2.86 3.57
N ILE A 261 -13.57 2.53 4.86
CA ILE A 261 -13.39 1.17 5.37
C ILE A 261 -14.63 0.75 6.14
N ARG A 262 -14.97 -0.54 6.08
CA ARG A 262 -16.12 -1.11 6.78
C ARG A 262 -15.67 -2.30 7.65
N PHE A 263 -16.27 -2.40 8.82
CA PHE A 263 -16.10 -3.51 9.75
C PHE A 263 -17.47 -4.00 10.21
N GLU A 264 -17.64 -5.31 10.31
CA GLU A 264 -18.81 -5.90 10.98
C GLU A 264 -18.50 -5.99 12.48
N VAL A 265 -19.36 -5.39 13.32
CA VAL A 265 -19.16 -5.22 14.77
C VAL A 265 -20.43 -5.63 15.53
N PRO A 266 -20.33 -6.01 16.82
CA PRO A 266 -21.53 -6.30 17.61
C PRO A 266 -22.40 -5.05 17.81
N LEU A 267 -23.72 -5.23 18.01
CA LEU A 267 -24.67 -4.12 18.29
C LEU A 267 -24.29 -3.29 19.53
N THR A 268 -23.54 -3.88 20.45
CA THR A 268 -23.06 -3.25 21.68
C THR A 268 -21.79 -2.41 21.47
N ALA A 269 -21.17 -2.44 20.28
CA ALA A 269 -19.94 -1.72 19.99
C ALA A 269 -20.07 -0.20 20.20
N THR A 270 -19.16 0.38 20.96
CA THR A 270 -19.07 1.83 21.20
C THR A 270 -17.74 2.35 20.65
N TRP A 271 -17.68 3.66 20.43
CA TRP A 271 -16.42 4.33 20.11
C TRP A 271 -15.47 4.46 21.31
N THR A 272 -15.97 4.24 22.54
CA THR A 272 -15.22 4.45 23.77
C THR A 272 -13.92 3.63 23.78
N GLY A 273 -12.77 4.31 23.87
CA GLY A 273 -11.46 3.67 23.83
C GLY A 273 -11.12 2.95 22.51
N ALA A 274 -11.86 3.19 21.44
CA ALA A 274 -11.60 2.59 20.14
C ALA A 274 -10.26 3.08 19.56
N GLN A 275 -9.54 2.16 18.93
CA GLN A 275 -8.23 2.42 18.33
C GLN A 275 -8.13 1.76 16.96
N LEU A 276 -7.51 2.47 16.02
CA LEU A 276 -7.16 1.92 14.72
C LEU A 276 -5.65 1.73 14.67
N THR A 277 -5.20 0.52 14.35
CA THR A 277 -3.79 0.22 14.11
C THR A 277 -3.57 -0.02 12.62
N ILE A 278 -2.55 0.63 12.06
CA ILE A 278 -2.00 0.33 10.74
C ILE A 278 -0.80 -0.57 10.95
N ASP A 279 -0.89 -1.77 10.40
CA ASP A 279 0.13 -2.80 10.51
C ASP A 279 0.60 -3.20 9.10
N GLN A 280 1.90 -3.24 8.89
CA GLN A 280 2.51 -3.76 7.66
C GLN A 280 3.54 -4.80 8.08
N LEU A 281 3.59 -5.91 7.34
CA LEU A 281 4.49 -7.01 7.66
C LEU A 281 5.94 -6.52 7.77
N GLY A 282 6.54 -6.75 8.94
CA GLY A 282 7.93 -6.38 9.23
C GLY A 282 8.18 -4.89 9.45
N LYS A 283 7.13 -4.07 9.59
CA LYS A 283 7.23 -2.62 9.87
C LYS A 283 6.69 -2.27 11.24
N GLU A 284 7.16 -1.15 11.80
CA GLU A 284 6.62 -0.61 13.04
C GLU A 284 5.14 -0.24 12.89
N PRO A 285 4.23 -0.72 13.76
CA PRO A 285 2.82 -0.38 13.66
C PRO A 285 2.59 1.10 13.98
N GLY A 286 1.48 1.64 13.50
CA GLY A 286 1.01 2.98 13.81
C GLY A 286 -0.35 2.93 14.48
N VAL A 287 -0.52 3.59 15.62
CA VAL A 287 -1.77 3.57 16.38
C VAL A 287 -2.43 4.93 16.32
N LEU A 288 -3.67 4.97 15.85
CA LEU A 288 -4.54 6.13 15.79
C LEU A 288 -5.70 5.92 16.78
N PRO A 289 -5.71 6.59 17.93
CA PRO A 289 -6.85 6.52 18.85
C PRO A 289 -8.04 7.24 18.24
N LEU A 290 -9.17 6.54 18.11
CA LEU A 290 -10.42 7.05 17.58
C LEU A 290 -11.31 7.69 18.66
N ASP A 291 -10.97 7.48 19.93
CA ASP A 291 -11.60 8.09 21.09
C ASP A 291 -10.56 8.37 22.20
N GLY A 292 -10.95 9.18 23.19
CA GLY A 292 -10.10 9.54 24.32
C GLY A 292 -9.09 10.64 23.99
N PRO A 293 -8.13 10.93 24.88
CA PRO A 293 -7.15 11.99 24.69
C PRO A 293 -6.25 11.72 23.47
N VAL A 294 -5.90 12.77 22.72
CA VAL A 294 -4.95 12.69 21.61
C VAL A 294 -3.54 12.59 22.19
N PRO A 295 -2.78 11.51 21.92
CA PRO A 295 -1.41 11.37 22.39
C PRO A 295 -0.53 12.47 21.80
N ALA A 296 0.47 12.91 22.57
CA ALA A 296 1.49 13.80 22.04
C ALA A 296 2.25 13.10 20.90
N LYS A 297 2.50 13.82 19.80
CA LYS A 297 3.30 13.31 18.68
C LYS A 297 4.74 13.08 19.18
N GLN A 298 5.18 11.82 19.15
CA GLN A 298 6.56 11.44 19.50
C GLN A 298 7.53 11.65 18.32
N PHE A 299 7.06 11.49 17.09
CA PHE A 299 7.86 11.58 15.88
C PHE A 299 7.30 12.60 14.88
N PRO A 300 8.15 13.26 14.07
CA PRO A 300 9.60 13.23 14.13
C PRO A 300 10.15 13.92 15.40
N ALA A 301 11.15 13.32 16.03
CA ALA A 301 11.88 13.90 17.13
C ALA A 301 13.07 14.71 16.58
N LYS A 302 12.98 16.03 16.68
CA LYS A 302 14.03 16.94 16.19
C LYS A 302 15.20 16.98 17.16
N LEU A 303 16.40 16.96 16.61
CA LEU A 303 17.67 17.04 17.33
C LEU A 303 18.36 18.38 17.03
N ALA A 304 19.38 18.69 17.84
CA ALA A 304 20.18 19.89 17.61
C ALA A 304 20.96 19.76 16.29
N GLY A 305 20.74 20.71 15.38
CA GLY A 305 21.56 20.90 14.17
C GLY A 305 22.66 21.94 14.38
N GLY A 306 23.28 22.35 13.28
CA GLY A 306 24.19 23.50 13.21
C GLY A 306 25.67 23.18 13.17
N ALA A 307 26.07 21.93 13.43
CA ALA A 307 27.45 21.51 13.30
C ALA A 307 27.95 21.67 11.85
N GLU A 308 29.19 22.10 11.70
CA GLU A 308 29.81 22.42 10.40
C GLU A 308 31.21 21.82 10.32
N VAL A 309 31.54 21.23 9.17
CA VAL A 309 32.86 20.69 8.86
C VAL A 309 33.28 21.12 7.47
N SER A 310 34.58 21.34 7.27
CA SER A 310 35.14 21.61 5.94
C SER A 310 36.06 20.47 5.51
N VAL A 311 35.85 20.00 4.29
CA VAL A 311 36.64 18.97 3.61
C VAL A 311 37.53 19.65 2.57
N PRO A 312 38.82 19.32 2.46
CA PRO A 312 39.76 20.08 1.63
C PRO A 312 39.72 19.72 0.14
N THR A 313 39.15 18.57 -0.25
CA THR A 313 39.21 18.09 -1.64
C THR A 313 37.91 17.38 -2.06
N PRO A 314 37.07 17.98 -2.93
CA PRO A 314 37.05 19.42 -3.24
C PRO A 314 36.78 20.26 -1.97
N PRO A 315 37.14 21.56 -1.96
CA PRO A 315 36.96 22.44 -0.79
C PRO A 315 35.47 22.72 -0.56
N VAL A 316 34.80 21.84 0.20
CA VAL A 316 33.37 21.92 0.51
C VAL A 316 33.20 22.04 2.01
N THR A 317 32.41 23.02 2.42
CA THR A 317 31.90 23.16 3.78
C THR A 317 30.53 22.48 3.86
N TYR A 318 30.37 21.52 4.74
CA TYR A 318 29.09 20.87 5.03
C TYR A 318 28.56 21.37 6.37
N LYS A 319 27.31 21.81 6.39
CA LYS A 319 26.61 22.25 7.60
C LYS A 319 25.34 21.43 7.81
N LEU A 320 25.16 20.88 9.00
CA LEU A 320 23.89 20.26 9.39
C LEU A 320 22.85 21.36 9.63
N ILE A 321 21.80 21.38 8.83
CA ILE A 321 20.71 22.36 8.96
C ILE A 321 19.50 21.77 9.68
N ASP A 322 19.31 20.46 9.60
CA ASP A 322 18.25 19.73 10.32
C ASP A 322 18.73 18.31 10.66
N VAL A 323 18.27 17.79 11.78
CA VAL A 323 18.51 16.41 12.21
C VAL A 323 17.25 15.92 12.90
N ALA A 324 16.71 14.78 12.45
CA ALA A 324 15.53 14.19 13.06
C ALA A 324 15.64 12.67 13.14
N VAL A 325 15.05 12.10 14.19
CA VAL A 325 14.71 10.69 14.26
C VAL A 325 13.23 10.54 13.95
N ASP A 326 12.88 9.59 13.09
CA ASP A 326 11.50 9.35 12.69
C ASP A 326 11.26 7.83 12.50
N LEU A 327 10.00 7.41 12.63
CA LEU A 327 9.55 6.09 12.20
C LEU A 327 9.19 6.07 10.72
N ASP A 328 9.04 7.24 10.10
CA ASP A 328 8.71 7.38 8.70
C ASP A 328 9.80 8.14 7.95
N GLY A 329 10.21 7.59 6.81
CA GLY A 329 11.27 8.16 6.01
C GLY A 329 11.29 7.54 4.62
N ALA A 330 11.68 8.36 3.64
CA ALA A 330 11.79 7.95 2.26
C ALA A 330 10.48 7.39 1.65
N GLY A 331 9.31 7.82 2.13
CA GLY A 331 8.01 7.31 1.69
C GLY A 331 7.64 5.95 2.29
N THR A 332 8.34 5.51 3.35
CA THR A 332 8.18 4.17 3.95
C THR A 332 8.16 4.23 5.47
N ARG A 333 7.53 3.23 6.09
CA ARG A 333 7.62 2.98 7.53
C ARG A 333 8.91 2.22 7.84
N ALA A 334 9.52 2.51 8.98
CA ALA A 334 10.71 1.83 9.47
C ALA A 334 10.42 0.34 9.73
N PRO A 335 11.37 -0.56 9.42
CA PRO A 335 11.32 -1.94 9.89
C PRO A 335 11.21 -2.04 11.42
N VAL A 336 10.60 -3.12 11.90
CA VAL A 336 10.50 -3.39 13.36
C VAL A 336 11.88 -3.36 14.02
N GLY A 337 11.98 -2.66 15.16
CA GLY A 337 13.21 -2.52 15.93
C GLY A 337 14.21 -1.50 15.36
N THR A 338 13.81 -0.74 14.34
CA THR A 338 14.67 0.25 13.68
C THR A 338 13.99 1.60 13.56
N TRP A 339 14.77 2.66 13.42
CA TRP A 339 14.32 4.02 13.16
C TRP A 339 15.05 4.61 11.96
N PHE A 340 14.50 5.68 11.40
CA PHE A 340 15.21 6.52 10.45
C PHE A 340 15.91 7.67 11.18
N VAL A 341 17.16 7.94 10.79
CA VAL A 341 17.81 9.23 11.07
C VAL A 341 17.91 9.99 9.76
N ILE A 342 17.38 11.20 9.79
CA ILE A 342 17.24 12.06 8.63
C ILE A 342 18.08 13.32 8.89
N PHE A 343 19.04 13.57 8.02
CA PHE A 343 19.88 14.76 8.05
C PHE A 343 19.53 15.68 6.88
N GLY A 344 19.29 16.95 7.18
CA GLY A 344 19.40 18.05 6.23
C GLY A 344 20.82 18.59 6.28
N VAL A 345 21.52 18.59 5.15
CA VAL A 345 22.90 19.03 5.02
C VAL A 345 23.00 20.09 3.93
N LEU A 346 23.52 21.26 4.27
CA LEU A 346 23.90 22.29 3.30
C LEU A 346 25.37 22.08 2.93
N ALA A 347 25.64 21.78 1.66
CA ALA A 347 26.99 21.70 1.11
C ALA A 347 27.31 23.00 0.37
N SER A 348 28.34 23.71 0.80
CA SER A 348 28.83 24.97 0.24
C SER A 348 30.19 24.77 -0.40
N ASN A 349 30.27 24.93 -1.72
CA ASN A 349 31.54 24.88 -2.43
C ASN A 349 32.30 26.19 -2.21
N ARG A 350 33.48 26.10 -1.60
CA ARG A 350 34.37 27.24 -1.32
C ARG A 350 35.39 27.47 -2.43
N ASP A 351 35.45 26.58 -3.42
CA ASP A 351 36.17 26.85 -4.66
C ASP A 351 35.44 27.95 -5.46
N ASN A 352 36.20 28.86 -6.06
CA ASN A 352 35.68 29.94 -6.90
C ASN A 352 35.84 29.65 -8.40
N ARG A 353 36.34 28.46 -8.76
CA ARG A 353 36.70 28.10 -10.14
C ARG A 353 36.09 26.77 -10.58
N LEU A 354 36.08 25.77 -9.71
CA LEU A 354 35.62 24.42 -10.04
C LEU A 354 34.36 24.06 -9.28
N ASP A 355 33.49 23.30 -9.94
CA ASP A 355 32.34 22.69 -9.29
C ASP A 355 32.79 21.53 -8.39
N ALA A 356 32.10 21.37 -7.27
CA ALA A 356 32.31 20.25 -6.36
C ALA A 356 31.18 19.24 -6.54
N PHE A 357 31.52 18.00 -6.86
CA PHE A 357 30.52 16.94 -6.94
C PHE A 357 30.20 16.41 -5.54
N VAL A 358 28.92 16.41 -5.18
CA VAL A 358 28.42 15.86 -3.91
C VAL A 358 27.41 14.77 -4.24
N GLY A 359 27.62 13.57 -3.69
CA GLY A 359 26.82 12.40 -4.05
C GLY A 359 26.92 11.29 -3.01
N PRO A 360 26.60 10.04 -3.37
CA PRO A 360 26.48 8.94 -2.41
C PRO A 360 27.73 8.70 -1.57
N GLY A 361 28.92 8.86 -2.15
CA GLY A 361 30.20 8.69 -1.45
C GLY A 361 30.48 9.77 -0.40
N SER A 362 29.78 10.90 -0.47
CA SER A 362 29.96 12.05 0.43
C SER A 362 29.23 11.90 1.77
N PHE A 363 28.38 10.89 1.94
CA PHE A 363 27.57 10.71 3.16
C PHE A 363 27.62 9.27 3.63
N ARG A 364 28.22 9.04 4.81
CA ARG A 364 28.24 7.74 5.49
C ARG A 364 27.90 7.93 6.96
N LEU A 365 27.07 7.05 7.50
CA LEU A 365 26.77 7.07 8.93
C LEU A 365 27.58 5.99 9.62
N PHE A 366 28.10 6.26 10.81
CA PHE A 366 28.74 5.27 11.64
C PHE A 366 27.87 5.01 12.87
N VAL A 367 27.53 3.74 13.09
CA VAL A 367 26.83 3.25 14.28
C VAL A 367 27.78 2.30 14.99
N ASP A 368 28.18 2.63 16.21
CA ASP A 368 29.16 1.87 16.99
C ASP A 368 30.45 1.57 16.19
N GLY A 369 30.91 2.56 15.41
CA GLY A 369 32.09 2.45 14.55
C GLY A 369 31.89 1.67 13.25
N THR A 370 30.71 1.08 13.02
CA THR A 370 30.38 0.36 11.78
C THR A 370 29.79 1.32 10.74
N PRO A 371 30.36 1.41 9.52
CA PRO A 371 29.82 2.27 8.47
C PRO A 371 28.51 1.71 7.92
N MET A 372 27.55 2.59 7.69
CA MET A 372 26.25 2.33 7.08
C MET A 372 26.06 3.24 5.88
N THR A 373 25.50 2.68 4.81
CA THR A 373 25.07 3.43 3.63
C THR A 373 23.72 4.06 3.89
N HIS A 374 23.48 5.22 3.27
CA HIS A 374 22.17 5.83 3.31
C HIS A 374 21.17 4.93 2.56
N GLN A 375 19.96 4.85 3.09
CA GLN A 375 18.84 4.27 2.38
C GLN A 375 18.41 5.18 1.24
N ARG A 376 18.52 6.51 1.46
CA ARG A 376 18.11 7.51 0.47
C ARG A 376 18.90 8.80 0.58
N LEU A 377 19.17 9.39 -0.58
CA LEU A 377 19.82 10.69 -0.74
C LEU A 377 19.04 11.51 -1.78
N ASN A 378 18.64 12.73 -1.41
CA ASN A 378 17.92 13.65 -2.29
C ASN A 378 18.56 15.04 -2.24
N PRO A 379 19.03 15.59 -3.36
CA PRO A 379 19.17 14.93 -4.68
C PRO A 379 20.21 13.81 -4.62
N ALA A 380 20.05 12.76 -5.44
CA ALA A 380 20.90 11.56 -5.39
C ALA A 380 22.39 11.85 -5.63
N ALA A 381 22.68 12.78 -6.53
CA ALA A 381 23.99 13.37 -6.70
C ALA A 381 23.87 14.69 -7.45
N GLU A 382 24.69 15.67 -7.12
CA GLU A 382 24.65 16.97 -7.78
C GLU A 382 26.00 17.70 -7.74
N ALA A 383 26.29 18.46 -8.80
CA ALA A 383 27.38 19.43 -8.79
C ALA A 383 26.96 20.67 -7.99
N VAL A 384 27.74 21.01 -6.97
CA VAL A 384 27.66 22.27 -6.23
C VAL A 384 28.59 23.26 -6.92
N GLY A 385 27.98 24.23 -7.62
CA GLY A 385 28.72 25.22 -8.40
C GLY A 385 29.73 26.00 -7.57
N ALA A 386 30.81 26.48 -8.19
CA ALA A 386 31.80 27.34 -7.54
C ALA A 386 31.14 28.51 -6.78
N GLY A 387 31.49 28.69 -5.50
CA GLY A 387 30.92 29.71 -4.61
C GLY A 387 29.42 29.55 -4.30
N ARG A 388 28.80 28.41 -4.65
CA ARG A 388 27.37 28.13 -4.43
C ARG A 388 27.17 27.13 -3.29
N SER A 389 25.93 27.02 -2.86
CA SER A 389 25.49 26.02 -1.88
C SER A 389 24.30 25.24 -2.40
N LYS A 390 24.18 23.98 -1.97
CA LYS A 390 23.02 23.13 -2.23
C LYS A 390 22.64 22.33 -0.99
N GLU A 391 21.35 22.10 -0.83
CA GLU A 391 20.81 21.29 0.25
C GLU A 391 20.65 19.85 -0.19
N PHE A 392 21.03 18.94 0.71
CA PHE A 392 20.89 17.52 0.58
C PHE A 392 20.11 17.00 1.78
N ARG A 393 19.18 16.08 1.52
CA ARG A 393 18.51 15.31 2.55
C ARG A 393 18.96 13.87 2.44
N VAL A 394 19.56 13.36 3.51
CA VAL A 394 20.07 11.99 3.58
C VAL A 394 19.37 11.23 4.70
N THR A 395 18.92 10.02 4.41
CA THR A 395 18.17 9.16 5.32
C THR A 395 18.91 7.84 5.52
N PHE A 396 19.10 7.47 6.78
CA PHE A 396 19.71 6.21 7.19
C PHE A 396 18.74 5.42 8.06
N THR A 397 18.79 4.10 7.99
CA THR A 397 18.09 3.22 8.93
C THR A 397 19.07 2.76 10.00
N ILE A 398 18.69 2.87 11.27
CA ILE A 398 19.50 2.45 12.41
C ILE A 398 18.70 1.59 13.37
N PRO A 399 19.35 0.73 14.19
CA PRO A 399 18.66 0.07 15.30
C PRO A 399 18.06 1.10 16.28
N ALA A 400 16.84 0.87 16.75
CA ALA A 400 16.16 1.75 17.72
C ALA A 400 16.91 1.88 19.07
N ALA A 401 17.73 0.87 19.40
CA ALA A 401 18.58 0.88 20.59
C ALA A 401 19.76 1.87 20.49
N THR A 402 20.12 2.33 19.30
CA THR A 402 21.26 3.24 19.07
C THR A 402 21.08 4.56 19.84
N ASN A 403 22.12 4.99 20.55
CA ASN A 403 22.08 6.23 21.35
C ASN A 403 22.90 7.36 20.75
N SER A 404 23.83 7.06 19.85
CA SER A 404 24.70 8.05 19.21
C SER A 404 25.17 7.51 17.87
N VAL A 405 25.43 8.42 16.94
CA VAL A 405 25.96 8.11 15.61
C VAL A 405 27.01 9.15 15.22
N GLU A 406 27.89 8.81 14.28
CA GLU A 406 28.77 9.79 13.65
C GLU A 406 28.42 9.91 12.16
N LEU A 407 28.07 11.11 11.71
CA LEU A 407 27.87 11.37 10.29
C LEU A 407 29.21 11.79 9.69
N GLU A 408 29.73 10.97 8.78
CA GLU A 408 30.91 11.29 7.97
C GLU A 408 30.50 12.00 6.68
N LEU A 409 31.12 13.15 6.46
CA LEU A 409 30.87 14.08 5.36
C LEU A 409 32.12 14.23 4.50
N GLY A 410 31.95 14.08 3.19
CA GLY A 410 33.04 14.01 2.20
C GLY A 410 33.42 12.58 1.82
N GLU A 411 34.19 12.46 0.73
CA GLU A 411 34.70 11.17 0.25
C GLU A 411 35.84 10.66 1.15
N ALA A 412 35.84 9.35 1.43
CA ALA A 412 36.71 8.72 2.44
C ALA A 412 38.19 9.00 2.22
N ASP A 413 38.61 8.90 0.97
CA ASP A 413 39.97 9.07 0.47
C ASP A 413 40.36 10.54 0.25
N LYS A 414 39.42 11.47 0.44
CA LYS A 414 39.61 12.91 0.19
C LYS A 414 39.47 13.79 1.43
N GLY A 415 39.74 13.22 2.60
CA GLY A 415 39.80 13.96 3.87
C GLY A 415 38.43 14.21 4.51
N ALA A 416 37.51 13.25 4.38
CA ALA A 416 36.21 13.26 5.04
C ALA A 416 36.32 13.59 6.55
N LYS A 417 35.26 14.21 7.08
CA LYS A 417 35.16 14.63 8.48
C LYS A 417 33.92 14.04 9.13
N ARG A 418 34.01 13.73 10.42
CA ARG A 418 32.90 13.18 11.19
C ARG A 418 32.29 14.21 12.12
N ILE A 419 30.97 14.18 12.22
CA ILE A 419 30.19 14.95 13.18
C ILE A 419 29.48 13.96 14.11
N PRO A 420 29.78 13.95 15.41
CA PRO A 420 29.04 13.15 16.38
C PRO A 420 27.63 13.73 16.59
N VAL A 421 26.65 12.86 16.72
CA VAL A 421 25.25 13.21 16.93
C VAL A 421 24.67 12.34 18.04
N ASP A 422 24.21 12.99 19.11
CA ASP A 422 23.53 12.32 20.22
C ASP A 422 22.05 12.13 19.89
N LEU A 423 21.56 10.90 20.03
CA LEU A 423 20.18 10.52 19.75
C LEU A 423 19.36 10.33 21.04
N LYS A 424 19.97 10.42 22.23
CA LYS A 424 19.28 10.16 23.51
C LYS A 424 18.07 11.05 23.73
N THR A 425 18.17 12.32 23.31
CA THR A 425 17.08 13.30 23.46
C THR A 425 15.91 13.09 22.50
N ALA A 426 16.08 12.26 21.47
CA ALA A 426 15.02 11.90 20.53
C ALA A 426 14.24 10.64 20.93
N LYS A 427 14.61 9.97 22.03
CA LYS A 427 13.92 8.77 22.49
C LYS A 427 12.68 9.15 23.31
N PRO A 428 11.52 8.52 23.05
CA PRO A 428 10.29 8.76 23.80
C PRO A 428 10.34 8.26 25.25
#